data_AF-A0A0W1RC02-F1
#
_entry.id   AF-A0A0W1RC02-F1
#
_cell.length_a   1.000
_cell.length_b   1.000
_cell.length_c   1.000
_cell.angle_alpha   90.00
_cell.angle_beta   90.00
_cell.angle_gamma   90.00
#
_symmetry.space_group_name_H-M   'P 1'
#
loop_
_entity.id
_entity.type
_entity.pdbx_description
1 polymer ?
#
loop_
_entity_poly.entity_id
_entity_poly.type
_entity_poly.pdbx_seq_one_letter_code
_entity_poly.pdbx_strand_id
1 'polypeptide(L)' 'MARRRFWAFLLTMLALDAVMLVAIPFVVPPDPTARLMVFAAVLATIPALAFWLAYRGGFERLGVWSPETESEESTDGE' A
#
# COMPACT_ATOMS: atom_id res chain seq x y z
N MET A 1 -12.35 -14.73 -3.33
CA MET A 1 -10.98 -14.18 -3.22
C MET A 1 -10.78 -12.81 -3.88
N ALA A 2 -11.30 -12.54 -5.10
CA ALA A 2 -11.06 -11.27 -5.82
C ALA A 2 -11.47 -10.00 -5.03
N ARG A 3 -12.58 -10.05 -4.29
CA ARG A 3 -13.09 -8.91 -3.51
C ARG A 3 -12.16 -8.51 -2.34
N ARG A 4 -11.54 -9.49 -1.64
CA ARG A 4 -10.56 -9.21 -0.57
C ARG A 4 -9.27 -8.57 -1.12
N ARG A 5 -8.76 -9.07 -2.26
CA ARG A 5 -7.59 -8.48 -2.95
C ARG A 5 -7.85 -7.05 -3.44
N PHE A 6 -9.07 -6.77 -3.91
CA PHE A 6 -9.48 -5.42 -4.31
C PHE A 6 -9.53 -4.45 -3.13
N TRP A 7 -10.10 -4.86 -1.99
CA TRP A 7 -10.11 -4.03 -0.77
C TRP A 7 -8.70 -3.80 -0.22
N ALA A 8 -7.85 -4.83 -0.23
CA ALA A 8 -6.45 -4.69 0.14
C ALA A 8 -5.77 -3.65 -0.75
N PHE A 9 -5.87 -3.76 -2.07
CA PHE A 9 -5.33 -2.79 -3.03
C PHE A 9 -5.80 -1.35 -2.73
N LEU A 10 -7.10 -1.16 -2.51
CA LEU A 10 -7.68 0.15 -2.16
C LEU A 10 -7.10 0.71 -0.87
N LEU A 11 -7.00 -0.10 0.18
CA LEU A 11 -6.46 0.32 1.47
C LEU A 11 -4.97 0.65 1.36
N THR A 12 -4.17 -0.13 0.64
CA THR A 12 -2.75 0.17 0.45
C THR A 12 -2.54 1.44 -0.36
N MET A 13 -3.35 1.64 -1.40
CA MET A 13 -3.28 2.84 -2.22
C MET A 13 -3.63 4.07 -1.37
N LEU A 14 -4.70 4.00 -0.57
CA LEU A 14 -5.13 5.07 0.32
C LEU A 14 -4.07 5.36 1.40
N ALA A 15 -3.44 4.33 1.95
CA ALA A 15 -2.36 4.48 2.93
C ALA A 15 -1.13 5.16 2.31
N LEU A 16 -0.71 4.76 1.10
CA LEU A 16 0.39 5.42 0.40
C LEU A 16 0.06 6.88 0.10
N ASP A 17 -1.17 7.18 -0.32
CA ASP A 17 -1.60 8.54 -0.62
C ASP A 17 -1.57 9.43 0.65
N ALA A 18 -2.07 8.91 1.78
CA ALA A 18 -2.01 9.59 3.06
C ALA A 18 -0.56 9.86 3.52
N VAL A 19 0.33 8.87 3.39
CA VAL A 19 1.76 9.04 3.70
C VAL A 19 2.37 10.12 2.83
N MET A 20 2.00 10.18 1.55
CA MET A 20 2.59 11.15 0.64
C MET A 20 2.06 12.57 0.86
N LEU A 21 0.77 12.73 1.18
CA LEU A 21 0.22 14.02 1.62
C LEU A 21 0.93 14.57 2.85
N VAL A 22 1.33 13.68 3.78
CA VAL A 22 2.10 14.07 4.96
C VAL A 22 3.57 14.34 4.61
N ALA A 23 4.21 13.54 3.77
CA ALA A 23 5.65 13.63 3.49
C ALA A 23 6.04 14.77 2.54
N ILE A 24 5.26 15.03 1.48
CA ILE A 24 5.52 16.07 0.46
C ILE A 24 5.89 17.43 1.07
N PRO A 25 5.17 17.99 2.06
CA PRO A 25 5.50 19.30 2.62
C PRO A 25 6.85 19.36 3.36
N PHE A 26 7.38 18.22 3.84
CA PHE A 26 8.68 18.19 4.53
C PHE A 26 9.87 17.96 3.60
N VAL A 27 9.64 17.36 2.44
CA VAL A 27 10.71 16.91 1.54
C VAL A 27 10.80 17.78 0.28
N VAL A 28 9.69 18.35 -0.18
CA VAL A 28 9.64 19.06 -1.46
C VAL A 28 9.86 20.57 -1.26
N PRO A 29 10.90 21.15 -1.89
CA PRO A 29 11.12 22.60 -1.88
C PRO A 29 9.89 23.37 -2.36
N PRO A 30 9.70 24.64 -1.96
CA PRO A 30 8.55 25.46 -2.38
C PRO A 30 8.54 25.80 -3.89
N ASP A 31 9.50 25.32 -4.67
CA ASP A 31 9.55 25.51 -6.12
C ASP A 31 8.39 24.77 -6.83
N PRO A 32 7.59 25.45 -7.67
CA PRO A 32 6.42 24.87 -8.32
C PRO A 32 6.77 23.78 -9.33
N THR A 33 7.93 23.87 -9.99
CA THR A 33 8.38 22.90 -11.00
C THR A 33 8.82 21.59 -10.35
N ALA A 34 9.60 21.70 -9.27
CA ALA A 34 10.01 20.58 -8.45
C ALA A 34 8.79 19.86 -7.84
N ARG A 35 7.78 20.62 -7.36
CA ARG A 35 6.52 20.04 -6.88
C ARG A 35 5.79 19.22 -7.95
N LEU A 36 5.68 19.73 -9.18
CA LEU A 36 5.04 19.02 -10.27
C LEU A 36 5.78 17.73 -10.65
N MET A 37 7.12 17.77 -10.71
CA MET A 37 7.91 16.57 -11.00
C MET A 37 7.76 15.51 -9.91
N VAL A 38 7.81 15.91 -8.64
CA VAL A 38 7.59 14.99 -7.51
C VAL A 38 6.17 14.43 -7.54
N PHE A 39 5.16 15.27 -7.77
CA PHE A 39 3.78 14.81 -7.90
C PHE A 39 3.61 13.80 -9.05
N ALA A 40 4.19 14.07 -10.21
CA ALA A 40 4.13 13.16 -11.36
C ALA A 40 4.80 11.82 -11.06
N ALA A 41 5.98 11.84 -10.42
CA ALA A 41 6.66 10.62 -10.00
C ALA A 41 5.81 9.83 -8.99
N VAL A 42 5.27 10.50 -7.99
CA VAL A 42 4.39 9.89 -6.97
C VAL A 42 3.16 9.26 -7.61
N LEU A 43 2.48 9.98 -8.51
CA LEU A 43 1.26 9.49 -9.17
C LEU A 43 1.51 8.21 -9.98
N ALA A 44 2.72 8.05 -10.54
CA ALA A 44 3.13 6.83 -11.22
C ALA A 44 3.55 5.72 -10.25
N THR A 45 4.22 6.06 -9.14
CA THR A 45 4.83 5.07 -8.24
C THR A 45 3.80 4.45 -7.28
N ILE A 46 2.85 5.24 -6.76
CA ILE A 46 1.80 4.76 -5.84
C ILE A 46 0.99 3.58 -6.41
N PRO A 47 0.37 3.68 -7.61
CA PRO A 47 -0.41 2.58 -8.15
C PRO A 47 0.44 1.36 -8.49
N ALA A 48 1.69 1.56 -8.91
CA ALA A 48 2.63 0.47 -9.16
C ALA A 48 2.99 -0.29 -7.88
N LEU A 49 3.25 0.43 -6.78
CA LEU A 49 3.50 -0.16 -5.45
C LEU A 49 2.27 -0.87 -4.91
N ALA A 50 1.08 -0.26 -5.00
CA ALA A 50 -0.16 -0.88 -4.57
C ALA A 50 -0.45 -2.17 -5.34
N PHE A 51 -0.21 -2.18 -6.66
CA PHE A 51 -0.36 -3.37 -7.50
C PHE A 51 0.65 -4.45 -7.11
N TRP A 52 1.90 -4.08 -6.89
CA TRP A 52 2.95 -5.01 -6.49
C TRP A 52 2.65 -5.66 -5.13
N LEU A 53 2.22 -4.87 -4.14
CA LEU A 53 1.86 -5.40 -2.82
C LEU A 53 0.63 -6.31 -2.87
N ALA A 54 -0.46 -5.88 -3.51
CA ALA A 54 -1.74 -6.60 -3.47
C ALA A 54 -1.81 -7.81 -4.41
N TYR A 55 -1.12 -7.76 -5.56
CA TYR A 55 -1.24 -8.79 -6.61
C TYR A 55 0.02 -9.63 -6.82
N ARG A 56 1.21 -9.14 -6.45
CA ARG A 56 2.48 -9.86 -6.65
C ARG A 56 3.05 -10.49 -5.37
N GLY A 57 2.23 -10.55 -4.32
CA GLY A 57 2.61 -11.14 -3.03
C GLY A 57 3.61 -10.28 -2.25
N GLY A 58 3.59 -8.96 -2.44
CA GLY A 58 4.50 -8.07 -1.71
C GLY A 58 4.29 -8.11 -0.20
N PHE A 59 3.05 -8.28 0.27
CA PHE A 59 2.76 -8.43 1.71
C PHE A 59 3.35 -9.71 2.31
N GLU A 60 3.32 -10.83 1.58
CA GLU A 60 3.93 -12.09 2.02
C GLU A 60 5.46 -11.96 2.07
N ARG A 61 6.05 -11.26 1.09
CA ARG A 61 7.51 -10.98 1.06
C ARG A 61 7.97 -10.04 2.17
N LEU A 62 7.08 -9.16 2.65
CA LEU A 62 7.34 -8.25 3.77
C LEU A 62 7.04 -8.90 5.13
N GLY A 63 6.53 -10.14 5.15
CA GLY A 63 6.17 -10.85 6.38
C GLY A 63 4.94 -10.28 7.11
N VAL A 64 4.12 -9.47 6.43
CA VAL A 64 2.96 -8.78 7.03
C VAL A 64 1.73 -9.70 7.09
N TRP A 65 1.70 -10.76 6.27
CA TRP A 65 0.65 -11.78 6.27
C TRP A 65 1.28 -13.18 6.31
N SER A 66 1.04 -13.92 7.40
CA SER A 66 1.23 -15.38 7.47
C SER A 66 -0.14 -16.06 7.48
N PRO A 67 -0.38 -17.09 6.63
CA PRO A 67 -1.60 -17.88 6.68
C PRO A 67 -1.73 -18.76 7.94
N GLU A 68 -0.71 -18.84 8.80
CA GLU A 68 -0.74 -19.65 10.02
C GLU A 68 -1.70 -19.08 11.08
N THR A 69 -1.93 -17.77 11.11
CA THR A 69 -2.84 -17.14 12.10
C THR A 69 -4.32 -17.38 11.84
N GLU A 70 -4.71 -17.88 10.65
CA GLU A 70 -6.12 -18.24 10.36
C GLU A 70 -6.47 -19.67 10.83
N SER A 71 -5.48 -20.48 11.25
CA SER A 71 -5.70 -21.90 11.59
C SER A 71 -5.94 -22.17 13.08
N GLU A 72 -5.61 -21.23 13.97
CA GLU A 72 -5.76 -21.41 15.43
C GLU A 72 -7.16 -21.05 15.96
N GLU A 73 -8.01 -20.37 15.18
CA GLU A 73 -9.37 -19.96 15.63
C GLU A 73 -10.47 -20.99 15.29
N SER A 74 -10.13 -22.11 14.63
CA SER A 74 -11.11 -23.12 14.20
C SER A 74 -11.20 -24.35 15.13
N THR A 75 -10.38 -24.45 16.17
CA THR A 75 -10.21 -25.68 16.96
C THR A 75 -10.51 -25.51 18.46
N ASP A 76 -11.37 -24.56 18.83
CA ASP A 76 -11.79 -24.37 20.23
C ASP A 76 -13.33 -24.25 20.33
N GLY A 77 -14.04 -25.16 19.67
CA GLY A 77 -15.50 -25.19 19.65
C GLY A 77 -16.08 -26.53 19.22
N GLU A 78 -15.60 -27.62 19.83
CA GLU A 78 -16.33 -28.89 19.89
C GLU A 78 -16.97 -29.08 21.28
#